data_AF-S4P1M6-F1
#
_entry.id   AF-S4P1M6-F1
#
_cell.length_a   1.000
_cell.length_b   1.000
_cell.length_c   1.000
_cell.angle_alpha   90.00
_cell.angle_beta   90.00
_cell.angle_gamma   90.00
#
_symmetry.space_group_name_H-M   'P 1'
#
loop_
_entity.id
_entity.type
_entity.pdbx_description
1 polymer ?
#
loop_
_entity_poly.entity_id
_entity_poly.type
_entity_poly.pdbx_seq_one_letter_code
_entity_poly.pdbx_strand_id
1 'polypeptide(L)' 'LNVPLYTHFTSPIRRYADIMVHRLLAASLNYREPLQWEVRKVGMVAAQCNKQKYNAKKAGELSTELYTLKYIEMHSP' A
#
# COMPACT_ATOMS: atom_id res chain seq x y z
N LEU A 1 -7.42 -14.66 -4.33
CA LEU A 1 -6.32 -15.62 -4.11
C LEU A 1 -6.87 -16.72 -3.22
N ASN A 2 -6.76 -18.00 -3.60
CA ASN A 2 -7.19 -19.13 -2.78
C ASN A 2 -5.99 -19.70 -1.99
N VAL A 3 -5.44 -18.90 -1.07
CA VAL A 3 -4.30 -19.28 -0.24
C VAL A 3 -4.59 -18.92 1.22
N PRO A 4 -4.06 -19.70 2.18
CA PRO A 4 -4.35 -19.50 3.60
C PRO A 4 -3.72 -18.22 4.17
N LEU A 5 -2.58 -17.77 3.63
CA LEU A 5 -1.86 -16.58 4.10
C LEU A 5 -1.32 -15.78 2.91
N TYR A 6 -1.37 -14.45 3.02
CA TYR A 6 -0.84 -13.54 2.02
C TYR A 6 -0.35 -12.25 2.67
N THR A 7 0.78 -11.72 2.18
CA THR A 7 1.24 -10.37 2.50
C THR A 7 1.94 -9.74 1.31
N HIS A 8 2.07 -8.41 1.32
CA HIS A 8 2.81 -7.67 0.30
C HIS A 8 4.33 -7.68 0.61
N PHE A 9 5.17 -7.76 -0.43
CA PHE A 9 6.63 -7.79 -0.28
C PHE A 9 7.41 -7.15 -1.44
N THR A 10 6.93 -7.30 -2.68
CA THR A 10 7.70 -7.01 -3.90
C THR A 10 7.79 -5.54 -4.30
N SER A 11 7.21 -4.60 -3.57
CA SER A 11 7.18 -3.18 -3.96
C SER A 11 7.48 -2.19 -2.81
N PRO A 12 8.61 -2.35 -2.07
CA PRO A 12 8.93 -1.50 -0.92
C PRO A 12 9.10 -0.01 -1.26
N ILE A 13 9.52 0.33 -2.48
CA ILE A 13 9.68 1.73 -2.91
C ILE A 13 8.36 2.50 -2.90
N ARG A 14 7.23 1.82 -3.16
CA ARG A 14 5.91 2.46 -3.34
C ARG A 14 4.84 2.02 -2.32
N ARG A 15 5.17 1.12 -1.40
CA ARG A 15 4.24 0.64 -0.37
C ARG A 15 4.96 0.45 0.96
N TYR A 16 4.52 1.19 1.98
CA TYR A 16 5.10 1.09 3.32
C TYR A 16 4.85 -0.28 4.00
N ALA A 17 3.75 -0.95 3.67
CA ALA A 17 3.47 -2.31 4.15
C ALA A 17 4.59 -3.30 3.75
N ASP A 18 5.08 -3.24 2.51
CA ASP A 18 6.20 -4.06 2.05
C ASP A 18 7.47 -3.73 2.85
N ILE A 19 7.77 -2.44 3.15
CA ILE A 19 8.91 -2.06 3.99
C ILE A 19 8.84 -2.72 5.37
N MET A 20 7.67 -2.76 6.00
CA MET A 20 7.48 -3.42 7.29
C MET A 20 7.78 -4.92 7.21
N VAL A 21 7.34 -5.59 6.14
CA VAL A 21 7.62 -7.01 5.90
C VAL A 21 9.11 -7.25 5.63
N HIS A 22 9.77 -6.38 4.85
CA HIS A 22 11.22 -6.44 4.64
C HIS A 22 12.00 -6.33 5.96
N ARG A 23 11.57 -5.43 6.87
CA ARG A 23 12.18 -5.30 8.20
C ARG A 23 11.95 -6.55 9.05
N LEU A 24 10.74 -7.13 9.02
CA LEU A 24 10.43 -8.38 9.72
C LEU A 24 11.30 -9.54 9.21
N LEU A 25 11.36 -9.71 7.89
CA LEU A 25 12.15 -10.76 7.26
C LEU A 25 13.64 -10.63 7.58
N ALA A 26 14.19 -9.42 7.52
CA ALA A 26 15.58 -9.17 7.87
C ALA A 26 15.89 -9.55 9.33
N ALA A 27 14.98 -9.28 10.26
CA ALA A 27 15.15 -9.69 11.66
C ALA A 27 15.03 -11.22 11.82
N SER A 28 14.09 -11.86 11.13
CA SER A 28 13.95 -13.32 11.13
C SER A 28 15.15 -14.07 10.55
N LEU A 29 15.91 -13.42 9.66
CA LEU A 29 17.15 -13.94 9.06
C LEU A 29 18.41 -13.51 9.83
N ASN A 30 18.28 -12.83 10.97
CA ASN A 30 19.40 -12.28 11.75
C ASN A 30 20.29 -11.28 10.99
N TYR A 31 19.77 -10.63 9.94
CA TYR A 31 20.45 -9.51 9.25
C TYR A 31 20.29 -8.18 10.00
N ARG A 32 19.53 -8.17 11.09
CA ARG A 32 19.35 -7.04 12.00
C ARG A 32 18.85 -7.52 13.35
N GLU A 33 18.87 -6.61 14.32
CA GLU A 33 18.32 -6.84 15.65
C GLU A 33 16.82 -7.19 15.65
N PRO A 34 16.36 -8.01 16.61
CA PRO A 34 14.95 -8.32 16.80
C PRO A 34 14.08 -7.07 16.95
N LEU A 35 12.92 -7.08 16.31
CA LEU A 35 11.99 -5.96 16.33
C LEU A 35 11.17 -5.97 17.63
N GLN A 36 11.30 -4.92 18.44
CA GLN A 36 10.47 -4.72 19.64
C GLN A 36 9.19 -3.92 19.31
N TRP A 37 8.43 -4.40 18.33
CA TRP A 37 7.21 -3.72 17.90
C TRP A 37 6.02 -4.08 18.79
N GLU A 38 5.33 -3.06 19.31
CA GLU A 38 4.07 -3.25 20.00
C GLU A 38 2.96 -3.62 18.99
N VAL A 39 2.26 -4.73 19.22
CA VAL A 39 1.21 -5.27 18.34
C VAL A 39 0.16 -4.21 18.00
N ARG A 40 -0.27 -3.40 18.98
CA ARG A 40 -1.23 -2.31 18.77
C ARG A 40 -0.71 -1.26 17.79
N LYS A 41 0.56 -0.87 17.92
CA LYS A 41 1.19 0.11 17.00
C LYS A 41 1.29 -0.45 15.59
N VAL A 42 1.63 -1.73 15.44
CA VAL A 42 1.64 -2.40 14.12
C VAL A 42 0.25 -2.41 13.50
N GLY A 43 -0.79 -2.71 14.30
CA GLY A 43 -2.19 -2.63 13.87
C GLY A 43 -2.59 -1.23 13.38
N MET A 44 -2.20 -0.17 14.11
CA MET A 44 -2.45 1.21 13.69
C MET A 44 -1.74 1.57 12.38
N VAL A 45 -0.48 1.15 12.22
CA VAL A 45 0.28 1.36 10.97
C VAL A 45 -0.40 0.64 9.80
N ALA A 46 -0.87 -0.60 10.01
CA ALA A 46 -1.61 -1.35 8.98
C ALA A 46 -2.92 -0.65 8.60
N ALA A 47 -3.68 -0.15 9.58
CA ALA A 47 -4.89 0.63 9.34
C ALA A 47 -4.62 1.91 8.53
N GLN A 48 -3.52 2.62 8.85
CA GLN A 48 -3.10 3.80 8.10
C GLN A 48 -2.70 3.43 6.66
N CYS A 49 -2.00 2.32 6.44
CA CYS A 49 -1.68 1.84 5.09
C CYS A 49 -2.95 1.56 4.27
N ASN A 50 -3.97 0.96 4.89
CA ASN A 50 -5.27 0.70 4.23
C ASN A 50 -6.00 2.00 3.88
N LYS A 51 -6.02 2.98 4.80
CA LYS A 51 -6.62 4.30 4.54
C LYS A 51 -5.94 4.99 3.37
N GLN A 52 -4.61 5.01 3.33
CA GLN A 52 -3.89 5.67 2.24
C GLN A 52 -4.01 4.92 0.91
N LYS A 53 -4.08 3.58 0.92
CA LYS A 53 -4.40 2.79 -0.28
C LYS A 53 -5.77 3.19 -0.85
N TYR A 54 -6.78 3.29 0.01
CA TYR A 54 -8.13 3.69 -0.41
C TYR A 54 -8.14 5.11 -0.99
N ASN A 55 -7.51 6.05 -0.30
CA ASN A 55 -7.41 7.44 -0.75
C ASN A 55 -6.69 7.56 -2.10
N ALA A 56 -5.58 6.83 -2.28
CA ALA A 56 -4.85 6.81 -3.54
C ALA A 56 -5.69 6.22 -4.69
N LYS A 57 -6.44 5.15 -4.42
CA LYS A 57 -7.39 4.58 -5.40
C LYS A 57 -8.44 5.61 -5.81
N LYS A 58 -9.08 6.26 -4.84
CA LYS A 58 -10.09 7.30 -5.08
C LYS A 58 -9.54 8.47 -5.89
N ALA A 59 -8.36 8.97 -5.54
CA ALA A 59 -7.71 10.04 -6.29
C ALA A 59 -7.42 9.63 -7.74
N GLY A 60 -6.95 8.40 -7.96
CA GLY A 60 -6.71 7.88 -9.31
C GLY A 60 -7.98 7.74 -10.15
N GLU A 61 -9.07 7.27 -9.55
CA GLU A 61 -10.39 7.18 -10.21
C GLU A 61 -10.90 8.58 -10.60
N LEU A 62 -10.90 9.53 -9.68
CA LEU A 62 -11.35 10.91 -9.93
C LEU A 62 -10.50 11.61 -10.99
N SER A 63 -9.18 11.41 -10.96
CA SER A 63 -8.31 11.96 -11.99
C SER A 63 -8.64 11.39 -13.38
N THR A 64 -8.89 10.08 -13.46
CA THR A 64 -9.26 9.42 -14.72
C THR A 64 -10.58 9.97 -15.26
N GLU A 65 -11.58 10.11 -14.39
CA GLU A 65 -12.88 10.68 -14.74
C GLU A 65 -12.75 12.12 -15.26
N LEU A 66 -12.04 12.98 -14.54
CA LEU A 66 -11.82 14.38 -14.93
C LEU A 66 -11.21 14.50 -16.33
N TYR A 67 -10.14 13.76 -16.62
CA TYR A 67 -9.50 13.82 -17.93
C TYR A 67 -10.33 13.16 -19.03
N THR A 68 -11.14 12.17 -18.70
CA THR A 68 -12.10 11.57 -19.65
C THR A 68 -13.16 12.58 -20.07
N LEU A 69 -13.76 13.28 -19.10
CA LEU A 69 -14.73 14.35 -19.37
C LEU A 69 -14.10 15.48 -20.17
N LYS A 70 -12.87 15.88 -19.84
CA LYS A 70 -12.14 16.91 -20.58
C LYS A 70 -11.89 16.50 -22.03
N TYR A 71 -11.51 15.25 -22.26
CA TYR A 71 -11.30 14.71 -23.59
C TYR A 71 -12.58 14.75 -24.43
N ILE A 72 -13.71 14.34 -23.85
CA ILE A 72 -15.03 14.39 -24.49
C ILE A 72 -15.41 15.84 -24.81
N GLU A 73 -15.25 16.78 -23.88
CA GLU A 73 -15.55 18.20 -24.12
C GLU A 73 -14.78 18.76 -25.34
N MET A 74 -13.50 18.40 -25.48
CA MET A 74 -12.65 18.89 -26.57
C MET A 74 -12.92 18.28 -27.94
N HIS A 75 -13.47 17.06 -27.98
CA HIS A 75 -13.61 16.27 -29.21
C HIS A 75 -15.05 15.82 -29.49
N SER A 76 -16.01 16.31 -28.70
CA SER A 76 -17.42 16.12 -29.00
C SER A 76 -17.74 16.82 -30.33
N PRO A 77 -18.51 16.19 -31.23
CA PRO A 77 -18.95 16.81 -32.48
C PRO A 77 -19.78 18.07 -32.24
#